data_AF-A0A6N7XKW6-F1
#
_entry.id   AF-A0A6N7XKW6-F1
#
_cell.length_a   1.000
_cell.length_b   1.000
_cell.length_c   1.000
_cell.angle_alpha   90.00
_cell.angle_beta   90.00
_cell.angle_gamma   90.00
#
_symmetry.space_group_name_H-M   'P 1'
#
loop_
_entity.id
_entity.type
_entity.pdbx_description
1 polymer ?
#
loop_
_entity_poly.entity_id
_entity_poly.type
_entity_poly.pdbx_seq_one_letter_code
_entity_poly.pdbx_strand_id
1 'polypeptide(L)'
;MRWLKLHGKDILVTTLAIACVILGVLLSRTQDKARSFTDGSRVGFKLEGTYQQDEPDYASLAIFPGAGDEVDWQLALSDNTISGTMEKTSDPNIYEMADDSGSECGIAHIAYSYASFGDVEGVAFLHLASGDDYVLEKESDTPATFDTRQWANWKIKADCGPDLSKMC
;
A
#
# COMPACT_ATOMS: atom_id res chain seq x y z
N MET A 1 48.78 -27.64 -14.24
CA MET A 1 47.39 -27.85 -14.75
C MET A 1 46.42 -28.49 -13.76
N ARG A 2 46.86 -29.24 -12.73
CA ARG A 2 45.95 -29.92 -11.77
C ARG A 2 45.30 -28.98 -10.73
N TRP A 3 45.95 -27.85 -10.44
CA TRP A 3 45.53 -26.83 -9.46
C TRP A 3 44.33 -25.98 -9.93
N LEU A 4 44.33 -25.56 -11.21
CA LEU A 4 43.21 -24.84 -11.85
C LEU A 4 41.91 -25.67 -11.93
N LYS A 5 42.01 -27.00 -12.07
CA LYS A 5 40.85 -27.90 -12.15
C LYS A 5 40.16 -28.14 -10.80
N LEU A 6 40.88 -28.07 -9.67
CA LEU A 6 40.28 -28.21 -8.34
C LEU A 6 39.45 -26.96 -7.99
N HIS A 7 40.05 -25.77 -8.09
CA HIS A 7 39.36 -24.52 -7.77
C HIS A 7 38.20 -24.20 -8.72
N GLY A 8 38.28 -24.61 -10.00
CA GLY A 8 37.18 -24.42 -10.95
C GLY A 8 35.90 -25.17 -10.59
N LYS A 9 36.03 -26.35 -9.96
CA LYS A 9 34.86 -27.13 -9.50
C LYS A 9 34.23 -26.50 -8.26
N ASP A 10 35.05 -26.01 -7.34
CA ASP A 10 34.57 -25.34 -6.11
C ASP A 10 33.89 -24.01 -6.45
N ILE A 11 34.43 -23.26 -7.41
CA ILE A 11 33.80 -22.04 -7.94
C ILE A 11 32.45 -22.38 -8.58
N LEU A 12 32.38 -23.39 -9.46
CA LEU A 12 31.13 -23.81 -10.10
C LEU A 12 30.06 -24.21 -9.07
N VAL A 13 30.43 -25.03 -8.08
CA VAL A 13 29.52 -25.47 -7.02
C VAL A 13 29.04 -24.29 -6.19
N THR A 14 29.93 -23.35 -5.84
CA THR A 14 29.58 -22.16 -5.08
C THR A 14 28.65 -21.24 -5.86
N THR A 15 28.94 -20.98 -7.15
CA THR A 15 28.08 -20.18 -8.01
C THR A 15 26.71 -20.81 -8.19
N LEU A 16 26.65 -22.14 -8.37
CA LEU A 16 25.38 -22.87 -8.46
C LEU A 16 24.58 -22.78 -7.16
N ALA A 17 25.23 -22.94 -6.01
CA ALA A 17 24.56 -22.83 -4.71
C ALA A 17 23.97 -21.43 -4.51
N ILE A 18 24.71 -20.37 -4.84
CA ILE A 18 24.22 -18.99 -4.77
C ILE A 18 23.02 -18.79 -5.72
N ALA A 19 23.11 -19.29 -6.96
CA ALA A 19 22.02 -19.19 -7.92
C ALA A 19 20.74 -19.89 -7.42
N CYS A 20 20.87 -21.06 -6.80
CA CYS A 20 19.74 -21.78 -6.20
C CYS A 20 19.11 -20.99 -5.03
N VAL A 21 19.92 -20.37 -4.19
CA VAL A 21 19.41 -19.52 -3.09
C VAL A 21 18.66 -18.30 -3.65
N ILE A 22 19.22 -17.61 -4.64
CA ILE A 22 18.56 -16.46 -5.28
C ILE A 22 17.23 -16.89 -5.91
N LEU A 23 17.22 -17.98 -6.67
CA LEU A 23 15.99 -18.51 -7.28
C LEU A 23 14.96 -18.90 -6.22
N GLY A 24 15.39 -19.54 -5.13
CA GLY A 24 14.53 -19.88 -4.00
C GLY A 24 13.86 -18.64 -3.38
N VAL A 25 14.62 -17.55 -3.17
CA VAL A 25 14.08 -16.30 -2.64
C VAL A 25 13.06 -15.67 -3.59
N LEU A 26 13.35 -15.63 -4.89
CA LEU A 26 12.41 -15.09 -5.90
C LEU A 26 11.10 -15.89 -5.95
N LEU A 27 11.21 -17.23 -5.92
CA LEU A 27 10.03 -18.11 -5.88
C LEU A 27 9.20 -17.90 -4.61
N SER A 28 9.83 -17.76 -3.44
CA SER A 28 9.11 -17.48 -2.19
C SER A 28 8.34 -16.17 -2.27
N ARG A 29 8.96 -15.09 -2.78
CA ARG A 29 8.28 -13.78 -2.94
C ARG A 29 7.03 -13.88 -3.83
N THR A 30 7.13 -14.59 -4.96
CA THR A 30 5.97 -14.78 -5.85
C THR A 30 4.85 -15.61 -5.21
N GLN A 31 5.21 -16.62 -4.41
CA GLN A 31 4.22 -17.40 -3.67
C GLN A 31 3.52 -16.57 -2.59
N ASP A 32 4.26 -15.70 -1.90
CA ASP A 32 3.69 -14.83 -0.86
C ASP A 32 2.72 -13.82 -1.44
N LYS A 33 3.03 -13.21 -2.61
CA LYS A 33 2.08 -12.37 -3.35
C LYS A 33 0.80 -13.13 -3.72
N ALA A 34 0.95 -14.32 -4.30
CA ALA A 34 -0.20 -15.13 -4.73
C ALA A 34 -1.09 -15.57 -3.55
N ARG A 35 -0.48 -15.94 -2.41
CA ARG A 35 -1.19 -16.25 -1.17
C ARG A 35 -1.91 -15.02 -0.63
N SER A 36 -1.23 -13.88 -0.54
CA SER A 36 -1.83 -12.62 -0.09
C SER A 36 -3.02 -12.21 -0.95
N PHE A 37 -2.94 -12.40 -2.27
CA PHE A 37 -4.07 -12.14 -3.17
C PHE A 37 -5.25 -13.09 -2.94
N THR A 38 -4.95 -14.39 -2.80
CA THR A 38 -5.98 -15.41 -2.58
C THR A 38 -6.67 -15.23 -1.22
N ASP A 39 -5.90 -14.97 -0.17
CA ASP A 39 -6.45 -14.73 1.15
C ASP A 39 -7.20 -13.39 1.19
N GLY A 40 -6.60 -12.31 0.67
CA GLY A 40 -7.22 -10.99 0.67
C GLY A 40 -8.54 -10.93 -0.11
N SER A 41 -8.61 -11.59 -1.27
CA SER A 41 -9.87 -11.68 -2.02
C SER A 41 -10.98 -12.44 -1.27
N ARG A 42 -10.63 -13.32 -0.32
CA ARG A 42 -11.59 -14.13 0.43
C ARG A 42 -11.97 -13.53 1.78
N VAL A 43 -11.02 -12.94 2.50
CA VAL A 43 -11.21 -12.47 3.89
C VAL A 43 -11.10 -10.95 4.05
N GLY A 44 -10.69 -10.24 3.00
CA GLY A 44 -10.42 -8.81 3.03
C GLY A 44 -8.92 -8.53 2.90
N PHE A 45 -8.58 -7.57 2.06
CA PHE A 45 -7.23 -7.02 1.98
C PHE A 45 -6.91 -6.12 3.18
N LYS A 46 -5.61 -5.95 3.46
CA LYS A 46 -5.16 -4.94 4.43
C LYS A 46 -5.46 -3.54 3.88
N LEU A 47 -6.38 -2.85 4.53
CA LEU A 47 -6.91 -1.57 4.08
C LEU A 47 -5.97 -0.41 4.41
N GLU A 48 -5.38 -0.41 5.60
CA GLU A 48 -4.70 0.75 6.18
C GLU A 48 -3.51 1.20 5.34
N GLY A 49 -3.33 2.52 5.24
CA GLY A 49 -2.25 3.12 4.49
C GLY A 49 -2.68 4.35 3.71
N THR A 50 -1.85 4.73 2.75
CA THR A 50 -2.08 5.87 1.86
C THR A 50 -2.20 5.36 0.43
N TYR A 51 -3.25 5.79 -0.27
CA TYR A 51 -3.49 5.55 -1.68
C TYR A 51 -3.55 6.88 -2.42
N GLN A 52 -2.97 6.96 -3.61
CA GLN A 52 -2.87 8.20 -4.37
C GLN A 52 -3.20 7.98 -5.84
N GLN A 53 -3.80 8.99 -6.45
CA GLN A 53 -3.93 9.13 -7.88
C GLN A 53 -3.09 10.35 -8.29
N ASP A 54 -2.14 10.10 -9.18
CA ASP A 54 -1.37 11.17 -9.82
C ASP A 54 -2.24 11.98 -10.80
N GLU A 55 -1.66 13.06 -11.32
CA GLU A 55 -2.24 13.98 -12.31
C GLU A 55 -3.09 13.29 -13.42
N PRO A 56 -4.18 13.93 -13.90
CA PRO A 56 -4.52 15.35 -13.72
C PRO A 56 -5.40 15.68 -12.50
N ASP A 57 -6.05 14.68 -11.91
CA ASP A 57 -6.99 14.87 -10.81
C ASP A 57 -6.40 14.29 -9.53
N TYR A 58 -5.53 15.07 -8.89
CA TYR A 58 -4.85 14.65 -7.66
C TYR A 58 -5.87 14.30 -6.57
N ALA A 59 -5.80 13.05 -6.11
CA ALA A 59 -6.57 12.54 -4.99
C ALA A 59 -5.67 11.69 -4.10
N SER A 60 -5.79 11.87 -2.78
CA SER A 60 -5.01 11.14 -1.79
C SER A 60 -5.92 10.64 -0.68
N LEU A 61 -6.06 9.32 -0.57
CA LEU A 61 -6.85 8.66 0.45
C LEU A 61 -5.91 8.10 1.52
N ALA A 62 -6.16 8.46 2.76
CA ALA A 62 -5.54 7.84 3.92
C ALA A 62 -6.59 7.05 4.69
N ILE A 63 -6.25 5.83 5.08
CA ILE A 63 -7.13 4.95 5.83
C ILE A 63 -6.41 4.51 7.11
N PHE A 64 -7.02 4.83 8.24
CA PHE A 64 -6.48 4.65 9.56
C PHE A 64 -7.08 3.42 10.24
N PRO A 65 -6.34 2.77 11.15
CA PRO A 65 -6.92 1.75 12.00
C PRO A 65 -7.97 2.39 12.91
N GLY A 66 -9.24 2.00 12.76
CA GLY A 66 -10.32 2.45 13.63
C GLY A 66 -10.56 1.52 14.82
N ALA A 67 -11.65 1.76 15.55
CA ALA A 67 -12.03 0.99 16.71
C ALA A 67 -13.06 -0.09 16.34
N GLY A 68 -12.66 -1.36 16.37
CA GLY A 68 -13.54 -2.48 16.04
C GLY A 68 -13.58 -2.74 14.54
N ASP A 69 -14.79 -2.76 13.96
CA ASP A 69 -15.02 -3.05 12.52
C ASP A 69 -15.11 -1.78 11.66
N GLU A 70 -15.13 -0.61 12.30
CA GLU A 70 -15.14 0.71 11.66
C GLU A 70 -13.71 1.22 11.49
N VAL A 71 -13.45 1.92 10.39
CA VAL A 71 -12.13 2.49 10.05
C VAL A 71 -12.26 3.96 9.72
N ASP A 72 -11.36 4.78 10.25
CA ASP A 72 -11.35 6.21 9.93
C ASP A 72 -10.66 6.45 8.59
N TRP A 73 -11.10 7.45 7.85
CA TRP A 73 -10.51 7.80 6.56
C TRP A 73 -10.47 9.30 6.33
N GLN A 74 -9.56 9.70 5.45
CA GLN A 74 -9.45 11.06 4.92
C GLN A 74 -9.16 11.01 3.43
N LEU A 75 -9.94 11.74 2.63
CA LEU A 75 -9.67 11.97 1.21
C LEU A 75 -9.32 13.44 1.01
N ALA A 76 -8.08 13.69 0.61
CA ALA A 76 -7.63 14.98 0.13
C ALA A 76 -7.79 15.05 -1.40
N LEU A 77 -8.58 16.03 -1.84
CA LEU A 77 -8.74 16.43 -3.23
C LEU A 77 -7.99 17.74 -3.47
N SER A 78 -7.97 18.21 -4.71
CA SER A 78 -7.26 19.44 -5.10
C SER A 78 -7.74 20.70 -4.34
N ASP A 79 -9.03 20.78 -4.00
CA ASP A 79 -9.68 21.96 -3.43
C ASP A 79 -10.30 21.73 -2.05
N ASN A 80 -10.43 20.47 -1.62
CA ASN A 80 -11.11 20.10 -0.40
C ASN A 80 -10.47 18.88 0.28
N THR A 81 -10.74 18.71 1.56
CA THR A 81 -10.44 17.49 2.30
C THR A 81 -11.70 17.06 3.02
N ILE A 82 -12.10 15.81 2.79
CA ILE A 82 -13.24 15.18 3.44
C ILE A 82 -12.74 14.03 4.32
N SER A 83 -13.40 13.82 5.44
CA SER A 83 -13.04 12.81 6.42
C SER A 83 -14.30 12.15 6.95
N GLY A 84 -14.14 10.97 7.53
CA GLY A 84 -15.20 10.29 8.24
C GLY A 84 -14.81 8.84 8.52
N THR A 85 -15.80 7.96 8.48
CA THR A 85 -15.63 6.55 8.78
C THR A 85 -16.10 5.66 7.65
N MET A 86 -15.54 4.45 7.56
CA MET A 86 -16.03 3.42 6.65
C MET A 86 -16.47 2.19 7.43
N GLU A 87 -17.54 1.58 6.97
CA GLU A 87 -18.05 0.32 7.48
C GLU A 87 -17.94 -0.77 6.41
N LYS A 88 -17.55 -1.96 6.85
CA LYS A 88 -17.39 -3.12 5.96
C LYS A 88 -18.76 -3.65 5.53
N THR A 89 -18.93 -3.88 4.23
CA THR A 89 -20.14 -4.52 3.70
C THR A 89 -20.09 -6.04 3.86
N SER A 90 -21.07 -6.76 3.29
CA SER A 90 -21.01 -8.22 3.17
C SER A 90 -19.85 -8.72 2.31
N ASP A 91 -19.37 -7.90 1.36
CA ASP A 91 -18.12 -8.18 0.65
C ASP A 91 -16.96 -7.63 1.49
N PRO A 92 -15.96 -8.45 1.83
CA PRO A 92 -14.89 -8.03 2.74
C PRO A 92 -13.91 -7.01 2.14
N ASN A 93 -14.10 -6.62 0.88
CA ASN A 93 -13.28 -5.64 0.18
C ASN A 93 -14.07 -4.39 -0.24
N ILE A 94 -15.37 -4.34 0.04
CA ILE A 94 -16.23 -3.18 -0.25
C ILE A 94 -16.67 -2.56 1.07
N TYR A 95 -16.58 -1.24 1.12
CA TYR A 95 -16.84 -0.43 2.30
C TYR A 95 -17.80 0.70 1.94
N GLU A 96 -18.81 0.90 2.79
CA GLU A 96 -19.68 2.08 2.75
C GLU A 96 -18.97 3.22 3.48
N MET A 97 -18.93 4.41 2.87
CA MET A 97 -18.26 5.58 3.43
C MET A 97 -19.30 6.55 3.99
N ALA A 98 -19.08 7.00 5.22
CA ALA A 98 -19.78 8.11 5.83
C ALA A 98 -18.81 9.27 6.09
N ASP A 99 -19.30 10.50 5.97
CA ASP A 99 -18.54 11.69 6.38
C ASP A 99 -18.57 11.86 7.92
N ASP A 100 -17.83 12.84 8.45
CA ASP A 100 -17.80 13.17 9.89
C ASP A 100 -19.19 13.49 10.49
N SER A 101 -20.20 13.80 9.67
CA SER A 101 -21.58 14.02 10.13
C SER A 101 -22.39 12.71 10.23
N GLY A 102 -21.83 11.59 9.78
CA GLY A 102 -22.49 10.29 9.65
C GLY A 102 -23.36 10.17 8.40
N SER A 103 -23.22 11.08 7.43
CA SER A 103 -23.97 11.02 6.17
C SER A 103 -23.23 10.15 5.16
N GLU A 104 -23.96 9.27 4.47
CA GLU A 104 -23.41 8.45 3.38
C GLU A 104 -22.79 9.36 2.30
N CYS A 105 -21.53 9.13 1.98
CA CYS A 105 -20.76 9.96 1.07
C CYS A 105 -20.09 9.20 -0.07
N GLY A 106 -20.12 7.86 -0.07
CA GLY A 106 -19.58 7.06 -1.15
C GLY A 106 -19.35 5.59 -0.80
N ILE A 107 -18.64 4.90 -1.69
CA ILE A 107 -18.24 3.50 -1.56
C ILE A 107 -16.75 3.38 -1.90
N ALA A 108 -16.01 2.63 -1.10
CA ALA A 108 -14.63 2.24 -1.38
C ALA A 108 -14.54 0.74 -1.69
N HIS A 109 -13.81 0.37 -2.73
CA HIS A 109 -13.52 -1.02 -3.08
C HIS A 109 -12.02 -1.26 -3.20
N ILE A 110 -11.49 -2.17 -2.39
CA ILE A 110 -10.08 -2.56 -2.40
C ILE A 110 -9.90 -3.77 -3.31
N ALA A 111 -9.37 -3.55 -4.51
CA ALA A 111 -9.18 -4.64 -5.47
C ALA A 111 -8.03 -5.57 -5.05
N TYR A 112 -6.95 -5.00 -4.50
CA TYR A 112 -5.89 -5.73 -3.82
C TYR A 112 -5.04 -4.79 -2.97
N SER A 113 -4.33 -5.36 -1.99
CA SER A 113 -3.31 -4.68 -1.20
C SER A 113 -2.29 -5.71 -0.74
N TYR A 114 -1.01 -5.39 -0.90
CA TYR A 114 0.13 -6.22 -0.55
C TYR A 114 1.23 -5.35 0.02
N ALA A 115 1.80 -5.79 1.14
CA ALA A 115 2.98 -5.20 1.72
C ALA A 115 3.93 -6.30 2.17
N SER A 116 5.11 -6.38 1.55
CA SER A 116 6.13 -7.35 1.97
C SER A 116 7.52 -6.94 1.49
N PHE A 117 8.53 -7.21 2.31
CA PHE A 117 9.94 -6.91 1.99
C PHE A 117 10.22 -5.46 1.54
N GLY A 118 9.37 -4.51 1.94
CA GLY A 118 9.46 -3.11 1.54
C GLY A 118 8.72 -2.76 0.24
N ASP A 119 8.19 -3.75 -0.48
CA ASP A 119 7.31 -3.55 -1.63
C ASP A 119 5.90 -3.30 -1.11
N VAL A 120 5.28 -2.19 -1.52
CA VAL A 120 3.88 -1.85 -1.27
C VAL A 120 3.18 -1.74 -2.61
N GLU A 121 2.11 -2.51 -2.79
CA GLU A 121 1.31 -2.52 -4.01
C GLU A 121 -0.16 -2.64 -3.62
N GLY A 122 -1.05 -1.89 -4.27
CA GLY A 122 -2.48 -1.99 -4.02
C GLY A 122 -3.27 -1.02 -4.87
N VAL A 123 -4.57 -1.27 -5.01
CA VAL A 123 -5.48 -0.37 -5.72
C VAL A 123 -6.79 -0.27 -4.95
N ALA A 124 -7.23 0.97 -4.73
CA ALA A 124 -8.54 1.32 -4.20
C ALA A 124 -9.35 2.05 -5.27
N PHE A 125 -10.59 1.65 -5.45
CA PHE A 125 -11.59 2.36 -6.24
C PHE A 125 -12.50 3.11 -5.29
N LEU A 126 -12.68 4.41 -5.51
CA LEU A 126 -13.66 5.21 -4.78
C LEU A 126 -14.75 5.65 -5.75
N HIS A 127 -16.00 5.51 -5.30
CA HIS A 127 -17.16 6.10 -5.94
C HIS A 127 -17.82 7.06 -4.93
N LEU A 128 -17.73 8.36 -5.16
CA LEU A 128 -18.34 9.36 -4.28
C LEU A 128 -19.82 9.55 -4.64
N ALA A 129 -20.63 9.88 -3.64
CA ALA A 129 -22.04 10.21 -3.83
C ALA A 129 -22.27 11.45 -4.74
N SER A 130 -21.24 12.28 -4.94
CA SER A 130 -21.23 13.36 -5.94
C SER A 130 -21.28 12.86 -7.38
N GLY A 131 -20.93 11.59 -7.61
CA GLY A 131 -20.77 10.97 -8.93
C GLY A 131 -19.33 10.94 -9.43
N ASP A 132 -18.35 11.36 -8.61
CA ASP A 132 -16.93 11.32 -8.95
C ASP A 132 -16.32 9.95 -8.65
N ASP A 133 -15.47 9.47 -9.55
CA ASP A 133 -14.78 8.19 -9.46
C ASP A 133 -13.26 8.39 -9.38
N TYR A 134 -12.61 7.67 -8.46
CA TYR A 134 -11.15 7.69 -8.32
C TYR A 134 -10.57 6.28 -8.35
N VAL A 135 -9.39 6.16 -8.95
CA VAL A 135 -8.59 4.93 -8.94
C VAL A 135 -7.25 5.28 -8.31
N LEU A 136 -7.03 4.78 -7.09
CA LEU A 136 -5.92 5.18 -6.24
C LEU A 136 -4.97 4.01 -6.04
N GLU A 137 -3.70 4.20 -6.36
CA GLU A 137 -2.64 3.21 -6.13
C GLU A 137 -2.09 3.34 -4.71
N LYS A 138 -1.74 2.22 -4.08
CA LYS A 138 -1.21 2.21 -2.72
C LYS A 138 0.26 2.65 -2.73
N GLU A 139 0.52 3.79 -2.11
CA GLU A 139 1.86 4.37 -1.99
C GLU A 139 2.55 4.02 -0.67
N SER A 140 1.76 3.79 0.39
CA SER A 140 2.30 3.50 1.71
C SER A 140 1.38 2.62 2.55
N ASP A 141 2.01 1.82 3.40
CA ASP A 141 1.37 1.03 4.45
C ASP A 141 1.11 1.83 5.74
N THR A 142 1.55 3.09 5.75
CA THR A 142 1.31 4.05 6.83
C THR A 142 0.37 5.14 6.31
N PRO A 143 -0.75 5.40 7.00
CA PRO A 143 -1.66 6.47 6.59
C PRO A 143 -1.03 7.84 6.83
N ALA A 144 -1.14 8.71 5.83
CA ALA A 144 -0.80 10.13 5.94
C ALA A 144 -1.96 10.89 6.61
N THR A 145 -1.65 11.91 7.41
CA THR A 145 -2.69 12.83 7.91
C THR A 145 -2.70 14.09 7.04
N PHE A 146 -3.88 14.48 6.55
CA PHE A 146 -4.02 15.69 5.75
C PHE A 146 -4.56 16.82 6.62
N ASP A 147 -3.74 17.84 6.87
CA ASP A 147 -4.23 19.09 7.47
C ASP A 147 -4.75 19.99 6.35
N THR A 148 -5.98 20.48 6.52
CA THR A 148 -6.71 21.44 5.66
C THR A 148 -5.95 22.72 5.26
N ARG A 149 -4.71 22.94 5.74
CA ARG A 149 -3.88 24.13 5.48
C ARG A 149 -2.56 23.90 4.73
N GLN A 150 -2.21 22.68 4.29
CA GLN A 150 -0.85 22.39 3.79
C GLN A 150 -0.73 21.87 2.34
N TRP A 151 -1.70 22.16 1.47
CA TRP A 151 -1.70 21.65 0.09
C TRP A 151 -0.57 22.20 -0.81
N ALA A 152 0.18 23.23 -0.40
CA ALA A 152 1.25 23.83 -1.22
C ALA A 152 2.67 23.23 -1.02
N ASN A 153 2.89 22.28 -0.10
CA ASN A 153 4.27 21.90 0.31
C ASN A 153 4.62 20.40 0.26
N TRP A 154 3.76 19.52 -0.25
CA TRP A 154 4.01 18.07 -0.18
C TRP A 154 5.09 17.53 -1.15
N LYS A 155 5.68 18.38 -2.02
CA LYS A 155 6.90 18.01 -2.77
C LYS A 155 8.15 17.79 -1.91
N ILE A 156 8.08 17.92 -0.59
CA ILE A 156 9.21 17.63 0.30
C ILE A 156 8.71 16.86 1.52
N LYS A 157 8.67 15.52 1.42
CA LYS A 157 9.16 14.57 2.46
C LYS A 157 8.75 13.12 2.11
N ALA A 158 9.23 12.64 0.97
CA ALA A 158 9.64 11.25 0.88
C ALA A 158 11.03 11.14 1.54
N ASP A 159 11.08 11.17 2.88
CA ASP A 159 12.33 11.01 3.64
C ASP A 159 12.15 9.83 4.62
N CYS A 160 12.02 8.64 4.06
CA CYS A 160 12.23 7.39 4.79
C CYS A 160 13.73 7.06 4.77
N GLY A 161 14.50 7.74 5.61
CA GLY A 161 15.88 7.40 5.94
C GLY A 161 16.22 7.88 7.35
N PRO A 162 16.98 7.12 8.16
CA PRO A 162 17.36 7.59 9.49
C PRO A 162 18.30 8.80 9.36
N ASP A 163 17.95 9.89 10.03
CA ASP A 163 18.77 11.10 10.14
C ASP A 163 20.04 10.80 10.96
N LEU A 164 21.12 10.50 10.25
CA LEU A 164 22.45 10.24 10.83
C LEU A 164 23.16 11.52 11.31
N SER A 165 22.56 12.71 11.18
CA SER A 165 23.18 13.97 11.64
C SER A 165 23.08 14.20 13.15
N LYS A 166 22.41 13.32 13.90
CA LYS A 166 22.32 13.36 15.37
C LYS A 166 23.21 12.35 16.10
N MET A 167 24.12 11.68 15.39
CA MET A 167 25.13 10.81 15.99
C MET A 167 26.53 11.30 15.63
N CYS A 168 26.97 12.39 16.26
CA CYS A 168 28.35 12.76 16.59
C CYS A 168 28.33 13.96 17.54
#